data_AF-A0AA38HRA9-F1
#
_entry.id   AF-A0AA38HRA9-F1
#
_cell.length_a   1.000
_cell.length_b   1.000
_cell.length_c   1.000
_cell.angle_alpha   90.00
_cell.angle_beta   90.00
_cell.angle_gamma   90.00
#
_symmetry.space_group_name_H-M   'P 1'
#
loop_
_entity.id
_entity.type
_entity.pdbx_description
1 polymer ?
#
loop_
_entity_poly.entity_id
_entity_poly.type
_entity_poly.pdbx_seq_one_letter_code
_entity_poly.pdbx_strand_id
1 'polypeptide(L)'
;MSTSDEDTSVCTPPEIRKEASNVQCDQLLPQKSKEFYLKVYAQFKDWCKIKKVAKVSENVLLVYMEEKAKNKKASSLWATFSMLKQTLKLKENVDISKYYKVIAFLKRKNDSYTPKKAAVFEKHQITKFILEAPDEIFLSSKVILIIGIAGACRTDELCNMKMTDGCDNPNFPPFKLTLKQFERPAKNLKIQSLALAVIV
;
A
#
# COMPACT_ATOMS: atom_id res chain seq x y z
N MET A 1 11.13 33.12 -29.78
CA MET A 1 10.95 33.87 -28.53
C MET A 1 11.01 32.86 -27.40
N SER A 2 12.15 32.79 -26.72
CA SER A 2 12.42 31.86 -25.62
C SER A 2 11.86 32.43 -24.32
N THR A 3 11.15 31.63 -23.54
CA THR A 3 10.90 31.94 -22.12
C THR A 3 11.43 30.79 -21.28
N SER A 4 12.40 31.18 -20.47
CA SER A 4 13.25 30.40 -19.60
C SER A 4 12.50 30.03 -18.32
N ASP A 5 12.33 28.73 -18.05
CA ASP A 5 11.92 28.22 -16.73
C ASP A 5 13.18 27.89 -15.89
N GLU A 6 14.07 28.87 -15.73
CA GLU A 6 15.29 28.82 -14.92
C GLU A 6 15.21 29.95 -13.88
N ASP A 7 14.27 29.88 -12.92
CA ASP A 7 14.26 30.85 -11.81
C ASP A 7 13.63 30.38 -10.48
N THR A 8 13.76 29.11 -10.12
CA THR A 8 13.51 28.65 -8.73
C THR A 8 14.80 28.40 -7.94
N SER A 9 15.96 28.76 -8.49
CA SER A 9 17.28 28.39 -7.98
C SER A 9 17.92 29.44 -7.05
N VAL A 10 17.51 30.71 -7.13
CA VAL A 10 18.26 31.85 -6.56
C VAL A 10 17.85 32.25 -5.13
N CYS A 11 16.71 31.78 -4.61
CA CYS A 11 16.16 32.26 -3.33
C CYS A 11 16.48 31.36 -2.11
N THR A 12 17.19 30.24 -2.31
CA THR A 12 17.52 29.32 -1.22
C THR A 12 18.98 29.53 -0.78
N PRO A 13 19.26 29.87 0.48
CA PRO A 13 20.61 30.02 0.99
C PRO A 13 21.47 28.75 0.73
N PRO A 14 22.77 28.90 0.43
CA PRO A 14 23.66 27.79 0.09
C PRO A 14 23.70 26.69 1.16
N GLU A 15 23.62 27.08 2.44
CA GLU A 15 23.60 26.17 3.59
C GLU A 15 22.37 25.25 3.56
N ILE A 16 21.20 25.82 3.29
CA ILE A 16 19.92 25.10 3.19
C ILE A 16 19.91 24.19 1.96
N ARG A 17 20.51 24.62 0.84
CA ARG A 17 20.65 23.77 -0.36
C ARG A 17 21.54 22.54 -0.08
N LYS A 18 22.64 22.73 0.66
CA LYS A 18 23.53 21.64 1.06
C LYS A 18 22.82 20.66 1.99
N GLU A 19 22.08 21.16 2.97
CA GLU A 19 21.29 20.32 3.88
C GLU A 19 20.16 19.57 3.16
N ALA A 20 19.45 20.22 2.24
CA ALA A 20 18.44 19.59 1.40
C ALA A 20 19.03 18.49 0.50
N SER A 21 20.24 18.68 -0.03
CA SER A 21 20.94 17.65 -0.81
C SER A 21 21.43 16.47 0.03
N ASN A 22 21.62 16.66 1.35
CA ASN A 22 21.98 15.60 2.29
C ASN A 22 20.79 14.75 2.74
N VAL A 23 19.55 15.22 2.53
CA VAL A 23 18.36 14.40 2.75
C VAL A 23 18.44 13.22 1.79
N GLN A 24 18.69 12.02 2.32
CA GLN A 24 18.74 10.82 1.50
C GLN A 24 17.40 10.67 0.79
N CYS A 25 17.42 10.71 -0.55
CA CYS A 25 16.21 10.55 -1.37
C CYS A 25 15.44 9.26 -1.04
N ASP A 26 16.14 8.24 -0.55
CA ASP A 26 15.58 6.96 -0.12
C ASP A 26 14.80 7.03 1.21
N GLN A 27 14.93 8.10 2.00
CA GLN A 27 14.12 8.37 3.19
C GLN A 27 12.76 9.00 2.82
N LEU A 28 12.62 9.53 1.60
CA LEU A 28 11.38 10.13 1.09
C LEU A 28 10.41 9.08 0.51
N LEU A 29 10.80 7.81 0.48
CA LEU A 29 9.94 6.70 0.06
C LEU A 29 9.11 6.19 1.25
N PRO A 30 7.90 5.65 1.02
CA PRO A 30 7.09 5.10 2.10
C PRO A 30 7.83 3.96 2.82
N GLN A 31 8.00 4.10 4.14
CA GLN A 31 8.87 3.23 4.93
C GLN A 31 8.50 1.73 4.84
N LYS A 32 7.21 1.38 4.94
CA LYS A 32 6.71 0.00 4.87
C LYS A 32 6.93 -0.66 3.50
N SER A 33 7.00 0.11 2.42
CA SER A 33 7.07 -0.41 1.04
C SER A 33 8.33 -0.01 0.28
N LYS A 34 9.30 0.63 0.94
CA LYS A 34 10.50 1.19 0.31
C LYS A 34 11.23 0.20 -0.58
N GLU A 35 11.42 -1.03 -0.11
CA GLU A 35 12.10 -2.10 -0.85
C GLU A 35 11.42 -2.42 -2.18
N PHE A 36 10.08 -2.38 -2.24
CA PHE A 36 9.34 -2.61 -3.48
C PHE A 36 9.59 -1.51 -4.52
N TYR A 37 9.64 -0.25 -4.08
CA TYR A 37 9.96 0.88 -4.96
C TYR A 37 11.37 0.74 -5.54
N LEU A 38 12.35 0.43 -4.69
CA LEU A 38 13.75 0.24 -5.11
C LEU A 38 13.90 -0.96 -6.06
N LYS A 39 13.22 -2.08 -5.77
CA LYS A 39 13.23 -3.27 -6.63
C LYS A 39 12.66 -2.96 -8.02
N VAL A 40 11.54 -2.25 -8.09
CA VAL A 40 10.90 -1.87 -9.37
C VAL A 40 11.79 -0.93 -10.18
N TYR A 41 12.41 0.04 -9.50
CA TYR A 41 13.38 0.93 -10.12
C TYR A 41 14.60 0.17 -10.66
N ALA A 42 15.19 -0.72 -9.86
CA ALA A 42 16.32 -1.56 -10.30
C ALA A 42 15.97 -2.39 -11.54
N GLN A 43 14.80 -3.07 -11.53
CA GLN A 43 14.31 -3.83 -12.69
C GLN A 43 14.15 -2.97 -13.94
N PHE A 44 13.73 -1.70 -13.80
CA PHE A 44 13.64 -0.78 -14.91
C PHE A 44 15.03 -0.34 -15.41
N LYS A 45 15.98 -0.05 -14.53
CA LYS A 45 17.35 0.30 -14.92
C LYS A 45 18.07 -0.85 -15.60
N ASP A 46 17.89 -2.08 -15.13
CA ASP A 46 18.47 -3.25 -15.79
C ASP A 46 17.88 -3.47 -17.18
N TRP A 47 16.57 -3.26 -17.34
CA TRP A 47 15.94 -3.26 -18.65
C TRP A 47 16.51 -2.15 -19.57
N CYS A 48 16.74 -0.95 -19.03
CA CYS A 48 17.37 0.15 -19.78
C CYS A 48 18.78 -0.22 -20.25
N LYS A 49 19.58 -0.90 -19.41
CA LYS A 49 20.91 -1.40 -19.79
C LYS A 49 20.83 -2.40 -20.94
N ILE A 50 19.92 -3.37 -20.85
CA ILE A 50 19.72 -4.40 -21.90
C ILE A 50 19.32 -3.76 -23.23
N LYS A 51 18.42 -2.76 -23.19
CA LYS A 51 17.94 -2.04 -24.38
C LYS A 51 18.86 -0.89 -24.81
N LYS A 52 20.00 -0.69 -24.15
CA LYS A 52 20.98 0.39 -24.41
C LYS A 52 20.35 1.79 -24.41
N VAL A 53 19.44 2.05 -23.47
CA VAL A 53 18.77 3.34 -23.33
C VAL A 53 19.66 4.29 -22.53
N ALA A 54 20.09 5.40 -23.16
CA ALA A 54 20.92 6.42 -22.52
C ALA A 54 20.10 7.39 -21.64
N LYS A 55 18.90 7.78 -22.08
CA LYS A 55 18.04 8.76 -21.38
C LYS A 55 16.60 8.26 -21.29
N VAL A 56 15.99 8.42 -20.11
CA VAL A 56 14.58 8.12 -19.89
C VAL A 56 13.72 9.15 -20.63
N SER A 57 12.83 8.66 -21.50
CA SER A 57 11.88 9.47 -22.24
C SER A 57 10.48 8.83 -22.20
N GLU A 58 9.47 9.56 -22.66
CA GLU A 58 8.10 9.04 -22.76
C GLU A 58 8.02 7.76 -23.60
N ASN A 59 8.73 7.70 -24.74
CA ASN A 59 8.75 6.54 -25.62
C ASN A 59 9.39 5.32 -24.95
N VAL A 60 10.50 5.53 -24.23
CA VAL A 60 11.17 4.46 -23.48
C VAL A 60 10.21 3.85 -22.46
N LEU A 61 9.50 4.70 -21.72
CA LEU A 61 8.56 4.24 -20.70
C LEU A 61 7.34 3.57 -21.33
N LEU A 62 6.86 4.05 -22.47
CA LEU A 62 5.74 3.46 -23.20
C LEU A 62 6.08 2.02 -23.63
N VAL A 63 7.25 1.80 -24.24
CA VAL A 63 7.70 0.46 -24.65
C VAL A 63 7.89 -0.46 -23.43
N TYR A 64 8.49 0.06 -22.35
CA TYR A 64 8.62 -0.72 -21.11
C TYR A 64 7.26 -1.14 -20.55
N MET A 65 6.30 -0.22 -20.50
CA MET A 65 4.95 -0.50 -19.99
C MET A 65 4.19 -1.47 -20.89
N GLU A 66 4.37 -1.38 -22.20
CA GLU A 66 3.80 -2.32 -23.15
C GLU A 66 4.36 -3.74 -22.95
N GLU A 67 5.68 -3.88 -22.80
CA GLU A 67 6.30 -5.19 -22.51
C GLU A 67 5.80 -5.76 -21.17
N LYS A 68 5.64 -4.92 -20.14
CA LYS A 68 5.10 -5.37 -18.84
C LYS A 68 3.62 -5.70 -18.91
N ALA A 69 2.83 -5.02 -19.74
CA ALA A 69 1.40 -5.26 -19.92
C ALA A 69 1.10 -6.66 -20.48
N LYS A 70 2.04 -7.29 -21.18
CA LYS A 70 1.90 -8.68 -21.67
C LYS A 70 1.76 -9.69 -20.53
N ASN A 71 2.39 -9.42 -19.39
CA ASN A 71 2.50 -10.37 -18.27
C ASN A 71 1.83 -9.89 -16.98
N LYS A 72 1.33 -8.64 -16.93
CA LYS A 72 0.76 -8.03 -15.72
C LYS A 72 -0.65 -7.51 -15.95
N LYS A 73 -1.48 -7.60 -14.92
CA LYS A 73 -2.81 -6.98 -14.88
C LYS A 73 -2.70 -5.45 -14.84
N ALA A 74 -3.74 -4.76 -15.31
CA ALA A 74 -3.81 -3.30 -15.35
C ALA A 74 -3.48 -2.64 -13.99
N SER A 75 -4.06 -3.12 -12.89
CA SER A 75 -3.78 -2.58 -11.55
C SER A 75 -2.31 -2.72 -11.14
N SER A 76 -1.68 -3.85 -11.44
CA SER A 76 -0.24 -4.07 -11.17
C SER A 76 0.65 -3.20 -12.07
N LEU A 77 0.20 -2.91 -13.29
CA LEU A 77 0.91 -2.02 -14.20
C LEU A 77 0.84 -0.57 -13.71
N TRP A 78 -0.32 -0.11 -13.25
CA TRP A 78 -0.48 1.18 -12.57
C TRP A 78 0.39 1.30 -11.32
N ALA A 79 0.46 0.25 -10.49
CA ALA A 79 1.36 0.25 -9.34
C ALA A 79 2.84 0.37 -9.77
N THR A 80 3.24 -0.33 -10.83
CA THR A 80 4.59 -0.23 -11.42
C THR A 80 4.88 1.20 -11.89
N PHE A 81 3.94 1.83 -12.59
CA PHE A 81 4.05 3.22 -13.03
C PHE A 81 4.18 4.20 -11.86
N SER A 82 3.35 4.07 -10.82
CA SER A 82 3.41 4.94 -9.65
C SER A 82 4.72 4.81 -8.88
N MET A 83 5.25 3.59 -8.75
CA MET A 83 6.56 3.36 -8.13
C MET A 83 7.69 3.99 -8.95
N LEU A 84 7.65 3.84 -10.27
CA LEU A 84 8.62 4.49 -11.17
C LEU A 84 8.50 6.01 -11.13
N LYS A 85 7.28 6.55 -11.07
CA LYS A 85 7.04 7.99 -10.96
C LYS A 85 7.74 8.61 -9.77
N GLN A 86 7.61 7.98 -8.60
CA GLN A 86 8.28 8.47 -7.40
C GLN A 86 9.79 8.30 -7.48
N THR A 87 10.26 7.12 -7.88
CA THR A 87 11.71 6.81 -7.88
C THR A 87 12.49 7.59 -8.93
N LEU A 88 11.95 7.79 -10.13
CA LEU A 88 12.57 8.59 -11.19
C LEU A 88 12.61 10.07 -10.84
N LYS A 89 11.53 10.59 -10.21
CA LYS A 89 11.51 11.97 -9.72
C LYS A 89 12.57 12.18 -8.64
N LEU A 90 12.74 11.24 -7.72
CA LEU A 90 13.70 11.35 -6.62
C LEU A 90 15.15 11.12 -7.04
N LYS A 91 15.44 10.10 -7.87
CA LYS A 91 16.83 9.69 -8.19
C LYS A 91 17.40 10.36 -9.43
N GLU A 92 16.57 10.68 -10.42
CA GLU A 92 17.02 11.21 -11.72
C GLU A 92 16.40 12.58 -12.06
N ASN A 93 15.59 13.13 -11.15
CA ASN A 93 14.81 14.37 -11.35
C ASN A 93 13.97 14.35 -12.64
N VAL A 94 13.45 13.17 -13.02
CA VAL A 94 12.60 13.00 -14.21
C VAL A 94 11.14 12.93 -13.79
N ASP A 95 10.36 13.95 -14.15
CA ASP A 95 8.92 13.98 -13.89
C ASP A 95 8.12 13.30 -15.03
N ILE A 96 7.82 12.02 -14.84
CA ILE A 96 7.00 11.24 -15.78
C ILE A 96 5.49 11.53 -15.65
N SER A 97 5.06 12.41 -14.74
CA SER A 97 3.64 12.79 -14.62
C SER A 97 3.12 13.47 -15.89
N LYS A 98 4.04 14.07 -16.66
CA LYS A 98 3.74 14.78 -17.91
C LYS A 98 3.66 13.85 -19.13
N TYR A 99 3.90 12.55 -18.95
CA TYR A 99 3.92 11.56 -20.04
C TYR A 99 2.50 11.09 -20.36
N TYR A 100 1.74 11.94 -21.06
CA TYR A 100 0.33 11.75 -21.38
C TYR A 100 0.07 10.51 -22.23
N LYS A 101 1.00 10.11 -23.13
CA LYS A 101 0.84 8.90 -23.97
C LYS A 101 0.87 7.65 -23.10
N VAL A 102 1.79 7.59 -22.13
CA VAL A 102 1.88 6.48 -21.17
C VAL A 102 0.64 6.43 -20.30
N ILE A 103 0.20 7.58 -19.78
CA ILE A 103 -1.03 7.65 -18.97
C ILE A 103 -2.25 7.21 -19.78
N ALA A 104 -2.39 7.67 -21.02
CA ALA A 104 -3.50 7.28 -21.90
C ALA A 104 -3.46 5.78 -22.23
N PHE A 105 -2.27 5.20 -22.43
CA PHE A 105 -2.10 3.76 -22.59
C PHE A 105 -2.54 2.98 -21.34
N LEU A 106 -2.11 3.40 -20.15
CA LEU A 106 -2.47 2.75 -18.89
C LEU A 106 -3.98 2.84 -18.60
N LYS A 107 -4.62 3.96 -18.94
CA LYS A 107 -6.08 4.13 -18.84
C LYS A 107 -6.80 3.13 -19.73
N ARG A 108 -6.45 3.08 -21.02
CA ARG A 108 -7.04 2.14 -21.98
C ARG A 108 -6.87 0.67 -21.58
N LYS A 109 -5.72 0.31 -21.00
CA LYS A 109 -5.50 -1.05 -20.48
C LYS A 109 -6.35 -1.38 -19.25
N ASN A 110 -6.89 -0.37 -18.56
CA ASN A 110 -7.74 -0.54 -17.39
C ASN A 110 -9.25 -0.57 -17.72
N ASP A 111 -9.66 -0.18 -18.93
CA ASP A 111 -11.09 -0.09 -19.30
C ASP A 111 -11.81 -1.44 -19.20
N SER A 112 -11.11 -2.55 -19.40
CA SER A 112 -11.66 -3.91 -19.24
C SER A 112 -11.35 -4.54 -17.87
N TYR A 113 -10.90 -3.76 -16.88
CA TYR A 113 -10.51 -4.30 -15.58
C TYR A 113 -11.70 -4.53 -14.65
N THR A 114 -11.97 -5.80 -14.36
CA THR A 114 -12.88 -6.20 -13.27
C THR A 114 -12.08 -6.55 -12.01
N PRO A 115 -12.32 -5.90 -10.87
CA PRO A 115 -11.64 -6.23 -9.62
C PRO A 115 -11.89 -7.68 -9.20
N LYS A 116 -10.83 -8.45 -9.00
CA LYS A 116 -10.94 -9.77 -8.36
C LYS A 116 -11.17 -9.55 -6.87
N LYS A 117 -12.38 -9.81 -6.38
CA LYS A 117 -12.68 -9.81 -4.95
C LYS A 117 -12.39 -11.20 -4.36
N ALA A 118 -12.04 -11.23 -3.08
CA ALA A 118 -12.03 -12.48 -2.34
C ALA A 118 -13.46 -13.05 -2.29
N ALA A 119 -13.58 -14.38 -2.19
CA ALA A 119 -14.87 -15.00 -1.95
C ALA A 119 -15.45 -14.44 -0.64
N VAL A 120 -16.72 -14.04 -0.69
CA VAL A 120 -17.43 -13.58 0.50
C VAL A 120 -18.07 -14.81 1.12
N PHE A 121 -17.71 -15.12 2.37
CA PHE A 121 -18.31 -16.24 3.07
C PHE A 121 -19.74 -15.92 3.47
N GLU A 122 -20.64 -16.87 3.22
CA GLU A 122 -22.01 -16.78 3.68
C GLU A 122 -22.13 -17.18 5.16
N LYS A 123 -23.20 -16.70 5.82
CA LYS A 123 -23.48 -17.02 7.22
C LYS A 123 -23.44 -18.52 7.50
N HIS A 124 -24.06 -19.32 6.63
CA HIS A 124 -24.11 -20.78 6.81
C HIS A 124 -22.71 -21.43 6.75
N GLN A 125 -21.82 -20.93 5.88
CA GLN A 125 -20.45 -21.43 5.74
C GLN A 125 -19.62 -21.10 6.98
N ILE A 126 -19.77 -19.89 7.51
CA ILE A 126 -19.11 -19.45 8.74
C ILE A 126 -19.61 -20.29 9.93
N THR A 127 -20.92 -20.44 10.08
CA THR A 127 -21.52 -21.25 11.16
C THR A 127 -21.08 -22.70 11.08
N LYS A 128 -21.12 -23.30 9.87
CA LYS A 128 -20.63 -24.66 9.64
C LYS A 128 -19.17 -24.82 10.06
N PHE A 129 -18.32 -23.88 9.65
CA PHE A 129 -16.90 -23.92 10.04
C PHE A 129 -16.70 -23.81 11.55
N ILE A 130 -17.42 -22.91 12.22
CA ILE A 130 -17.29 -22.72 13.68
C ILE A 130 -17.77 -23.96 14.44
N LEU A 131 -18.87 -24.59 14.02
CA LEU A 131 -19.46 -25.72 14.76
C LEU A 131 -18.82 -27.07 14.43
N GLU A 132 -18.51 -27.33 13.16
CA GLU A 132 -18.15 -28.68 12.70
C GLU A 132 -16.66 -28.90 12.49
N ALA A 133 -15.85 -27.84 12.30
CA ALA A 133 -14.42 -28.03 12.07
C ALA A 133 -13.71 -28.50 13.35
N PRO A 134 -12.75 -29.44 13.31
CA PRO A 134 -12.06 -29.93 14.49
C PRO A 134 -11.26 -28.83 15.22
N ASP A 135 -11.47 -28.68 16.53
CA ASP A 135 -10.80 -27.65 17.33
C ASP A 135 -9.30 -27.89 17.48
N GLU A 136 -8.86 -29.15 17.50
CA GLU A 136 -7.45 -29.53 17.57
C GLU A 136 -6.59 -28.89 16.46
N ILE A 137 -7.22 -28.60 15.31
CA ILE A 137 -6.56 -28.00 14.14
C ILE A 137 -6.96 -26.53 13.97
N PHE A 138 -8.24 -26.20 14.19
CA PHE A 138 -8.81 -24.92 13.76
C PHE A 138 -9.19 -23.97 14.90
N LEU A 139 -8.99 -24.31 16.17
CA LEU A 139 -9.40 -23.48 17.31
C LEU A 139 -8.92 -22.03 17.17
N SER A 140 -7.64 -21.81 16.88
CA SER A 140 -7.08 -20.47 16.70
C SER A 140 -7.74 -19.73 15.53
N SER A 141 -8.01 -20.42 14.42
CA SER A 141 -8.66 -19.83 13.25
C SER A 141 -10.12 -19.45 13.53
N LYS A 142 -10.85 -20.26 14.29
CA LYS A 142 -12.22 -19.95 14.73
C LYS A 142 -12.25 -18.72 15.62
N VAL A 143 -11.35 -18.64 16.61
CA VAL A 143 -11.25 -17.48 17.51
C VAL A 143 -10.92 -16.21 16.72
N ILE A 144 -9.92 -16.26 15.82
CA ILE A 144 -9.55 -15.13 14.96
C ILE A 144 -10.73 -14.70 14.07
N LEU A 145 -11.49 -15.66 13.51
CA LEU A 145 -12.65 -15.38 12.67
C LEU A 145 -13.75 -14.66 13.47
N ILE A 146 -14.08 -15.13 14.67
CA ILE A 146 -15.10 -14.53 15.54
C ILE A 146 -14.72 -13.10 15.90
N ILE A 147 -13.48 -12.90 16.36
CA ILE A 147 -12.96 -11.56 16.72
C ILE A 147 -12.95 -10.65 15.48
N GLY A 148 -12.50 -11.16 14.34
CA GLY A 148 -12.45 -10.41 13.08
C GLY A 148 -13.81 -9.96 12.59
N ILE A 149 -14.83 -10.83 12.65
CA ILE A 149 -16.21 -10.49 12.26
C ILE A 149 -16.83 -9.50 13.25
N ALA A 150 -16.74 -9.78 14.55
CA ALA A 150 -17.37 -8.95 15.58
C ALA A 150 -16.72 -7.56 15.71
N GLY A 151 -15.41 -7.45 15.49
CA GLY A 151 -14.68 -6.18 15.50
C GLY A 151 -14.57 -5.49 14.14
N ALA A 152 -15.02 -6.12 13.05
CA ALA A 152 -14.77 -5.69 11.67
C ALA A 152 -13.27 -5.41 11.38
N CYS A 153 -12.40 -6.21 12.00
CA CYS A 153 -10.95 -5.99 12.01
C CYS A 153 -10.32 -6.38 10.68
N ARG A 154 -9.37 -5.57 10.19
CA ARG A 154 -8.47 -5.97 9.11
C ARG A 154 -7.42 -6.96 9.61
N THR A 155 -6.83 -7.74 8.70
CA THR A 155 -5.76 -8.69 9.04
C THR A 155 -4.58 -8.04 9.77
N ASP A 156 -4.15 -6.84 9.35
CA ASP A 156 -3.04 -6.11 10.01
C ASP A 156 -3.42 -5.68 11.45
N GLU A 157 -4.69 -5.38 11.71
CA GLU A 157 -5.20 -5.05 13.05
C GLU A 157 -5.26 -6.31 13.94
N LEU A 158 -5.68 -7.46 13.37
CA LEU A 158 -5.69 -8.76 14.06
C LEU A 158 -4.28 -9.23 14.40
N CYS A 159 -3.33 -9.13 13.47
CA CYS A 159 -1.94 -9.56 13.67
C CYS A 159 -1.19 -8.72 14.71
N ASN A 160 -1.59 -7.46 14.90
CA ASN A 160 -0.98 -6.55 15.88
C ASN A 160 -1.79 -6.43 17.18
N MET A 161 -2.79 -7.30 17.37
CA MET A 161 -3.60 -7.32 18.57
C MET A 161 -2.75 -7.74 19.77
N LYS A 162 -2.90 -7.02 20.89
CA LYS A 162 -2.22 -7.35 22.14
C LYS A 162 -3.23 -7.82 23.17
N MET A 163 -2.89 -8.93 23.83
CA MET A 163 -3.54 -9.31 25.08
C MET A 163 -3.06 -8.34 26.14
N THR A 164 -3.99 -7.58 26.71
CA THR A 164 -3.74 -6.78 27.91
C THR A 164 -4.52 -7.42 29.04
N ASP A 165 -3.81 -7.80 30.10
CA ASP A 165 -4.43 -8.28 31.33
C ASP A 165 -5.19 -7.13 31.98
N GLY A 166 -6.46 -7.37 32.31
CA GLY A 166 -7.22 -6.47 33.17
C GLY A 166 -8.57 -6.07 32.60
N CYS A 167 -9.60 -6.72 33.11
CA CYS A 167 -10.71 -6.06 33.81
C CYS A 167 -11.25 -7.06 34.84
N ASP A 168 -11.03 -6.81 36.14
CA ASP A 168 -11.81 -7.39 37.25
C ASP A 168 -13.22 -6.78 37.23
N ASN A 169 -13.93 -6.90 36.11
CA ASN A 169 -15.31 -6.50 36.00
C ASN A 169 -16.17 -7.77 35.89
N PRO A 170 -17.07 -8.04 36.85
CA PRO A 170 -17.90 -9.24 36.84
C PRO A 170 -18.83 -9.36 35.62
N ASN A 171 -18.99 -8.29 34.84
CA ASN A 171 -19.81 -8.28 33.62
C ASN A 171 -19.02 -8.48 32.31
N PHE A 172 -17.69 -8.63 32.36
CA PHE A 172 -16.87 -8.80 31.16
C PHE A 172 -15.89 -9.97 31.29
N PRO A 173 -15.58 -10.68 30.19
CA PRO A 173 -14.54 -11.69 30.22
C PRO A 173 -13.21 -11.06 30.64
N PRO A 174 -12.32 -11.82 31.32
CA PRO A 174 -11.11 -11.30 31.98
C PRO A 174 -10.03 -10.73 31.04
N PHE A 175 -10.27 -10.75 29.73
CA PHE A 175 -9.31 -10.35 28.71
C PHE A 175 -9.79 -9.10 27.97
N LYS A 176 -9.02 -8.02 28.07
CA LYS A 176 -9.24 -6.79 27.29
C LYS A 176 -8.38 -6.84 26.04
N LEU A 177 -9.01 -6.93 24.88
CA LEU A 177 -8.34 -6.85 23.58
C LEU A 177 -8.17 -5.39 23.18
N THR A 178 -6.94 -4.89 23.22
CA THR A 178 -6.64 -3.54 22.77
C THR A 178 -6.18 -3.59 21.32
N LEU A 179 -7.00 -3.03 20.43
CA LEU A 179 -6.57 -2.75 19.06
C LEU A 179 -5.69 -1.50 19.08
N LYS A 180 -4.49 -1.58 18.51
CA LYS A 180 -3.81 -0.38 18.03
C LYS A 180 -4.64 0.17 16.89
N GLN A 181 -5.61 1.04 17.19
CA GLN A 181 -6.23 1.83 16.15
C GLN A 181 -5.13 2.67 15.51
N PHE A 182 -4.90 2.47 14.22
CA PHE A 182 -4.21 3.48 13.42
C PHE A 182 -5.04 4.75 13.59
N GLU A 183 -4.50 5.77 14.27
CA GLU A 183 -5.17 7.05 14.49
C GLU A 183 -5.59 7.61 13.13
N ARG A 184 -6.85 7.35 12.75
CA ARG A 184 -7.45 8.08 11.64
C ARG A 184 -7.69 9.48 12.20
N PRO A 185 -7.21 10.56 11.57
CA PRO A 185 -7.55 11.90 12.02
C PRO A 185 -9.07 12.01 12.05
N ALA A 186 -9.61 12.05 13.26
CA ALA A 186 -11.04 11.96 13.50
C ALA A 186 -11.69 13.27 13.04
N LYS A 187 -12.46 13.20 11.95
CA LYS A 187 -13.60 14.11 11.81
C LYS A 187 -14.71 13.53 12.68
N ASN A 188 -14.76 14.01 13.92
CA ASN A 188 -15.86 13.88 14.88
C ASN A 188 -16.73 12.63 14.75
N LEU A 189 -16.33 11.54 15.42
CA LEU A 189 -17.28 10.52 15.86
C LEU A 189 -16.83 9.97 17.21
N LYS A 190 -17.71 10.07 18.20
CA LYS A 190 -17.48 9.63 19.58
C LYS A 190 -17.03 8.17 19.60
N ILE A 191 -15.92 7.92 20.29
CA ILE A 191 -15.34 6.60 20.54
C ILE A 191 -16.38 5.76 21.28
N GLN A 192 -16.95 4.75 20.62
CA GLN A 192 -17.67 3.69 21.32
C GLN A 192 -16.67 2.56 21.61
N SER A 193 -16.40 2.37 22.89
CA SER A 193 -15.80 1.17 23.45
C SER A 193 -16.71 -0.02 23.14
N LEU A 194 -16.41 -0.81 22.11
CA LEU A 194 -17.06 -2.10 21.89
C LEU A 194 -16.45 -3.13 22.83
N ALA A 195 -17.18 -3.48 23.88
CA ALA A 195 -16.92 -4.65 24.68
C ALA A 195 -17.58 -5.87 24.02
N LEU A 196 -16.77 -6.84 23.60
CA LEU A 196 -17.23 -8.10 23.03
C LEU A 196 -17.66 -9.03 24.18
N ALA A 197 -18.96 -9.30 24.31
CA ALA A 197 -19.45 -10.44 25.06
C ALA A 197 -19.42 -11.66 24.13
N VAL A 198 -18.42 -12.52 24.27
CA VAL A 198 -18.42 -13.84 23.65
C VAL A 198 -19.23 -14.75 24.58
N ILE A 199 -20.46 -15.06 24.17
CA ILE A 199 -21.24 -16.14 24.78
C ILE A 199 -20.71 -17.43 24.18
N VAL A 200 -20.01 -18.23 25.00
CA VAL A 200 -19.97 -19.69 24.87
C VAL A 200 -20.75 -20.24 26.06
#